data_AF-A0A5K1BVK4-F1
#
_entry.id   AF-A0A5K1BVK4-F1
#
_cell.length_a   1.000
_cell.length_b   1.000
_cell.length_c   1.000
_cell.angle_alpha   90.00
_cell.angle_beta   90.00
_cell.angle_gamma   90.00
#
_symmetry.space_group_name_H-M   'P 1'
#
loop_
_entity.id
_entity.type
_entity.pdbx_description
1 polymer ?
#
loop_
_entity_poly.entity_id
_entity_poly.type
_entity_poly.pdbx_seq_one_letter_code
_entity_poly.pdbx_strand_id
1 'polypeptide(L)' 'HGGDVNAKDHSGQTALHWSAVRGAVQVAEILLQEGVLVNAADLNGYQ' A
#
# COMPACT_ATOMS: atom_id res chain seq x y z
N HIS A 1 -18.38 -4.52 3.88
CA HIS A 1 -17.18 -5.17 4.46
C HIS A 1 -15.97 -4.36 4.02
N GLY A 2 -15.43 -3.50 4.90
CA GLY A 2 -14.23 -2.73 4.60
C GLY A 2 -13.01 -3.62 4.77
N GLY A 3 -12.36 -3.97 3.67
CA GLY A 3 -11.06 -4.65 3.70
C GLY A 3 -10.00 -3.67 4.15
N ASP A 4 -9.09 -4.11 5.01
CA ASP A 4 -8.00 -3.27 5.50
C ASP A 4 -7.03 -2.98 4.35
N VAL A 5 -7.13 -1.79 3.75
CA VAL A 5 -6.32 -1.37 2.59
C VAL A 5 -4.82 -1.30 2.90
N ASN A 6 -4.47 -1.32 4.19
CA ASN A 6 -3.10 -1.39 4.68
C ASN A 6 -2.63 -2.81 4.97
N ALA A 7 -3.44 -3.84 4.69
CA ALA A 7 -3.05 -5.22 4.89
C ALA A 7 -1.75 -5.53 4.13
N LYS A 8 -0.80 -6.10 4.88
CA LYS A 8 0.49 -6.54 4.36
C LYS A 8 0.43 -8.03 4.06
N ASP A 9 1.07 -8.44 2.97
CA ASP A 9 1.32 -9.84 2.70
C ASP A 9 2.43 -10.40 3.62
N HIS A 10 2.75 -11.69 3.46
CA HIS A 10 3.79 -12.37 4.22
C HIS A 10 5.20 -11.78 4.02
N SER A 11 5.38 -10.96 2.98
CA SER A 11 6.62 -10.24 2.68
C SER A 11 6.58 -8.79 3.17
N GLY A 12 5.52 -8.37 3.86
CA GLY A 12 5.35 -7.00 4.35
C GLY A 12 4.84 -6.02 3.30
N GLN A 13 4.48 -6.47 2.10
CA GLN A 13 4.04 -5.60 1.01
C GLN A 13 2.53 -5.32 1.08
N THR A 14 2.16 -4.06 0.89
CA THR A 14 0.76 -3.63 0.78
C THR A 14 0.26 -3.70 -0.66
N ALA A 15 -1.05 -3.55 -0.86
CA ALA A 15 -1.63 -3.42 -2.20
C ALA A 15 -0.98 -2.29 -3.02
N LEU A 16 -0.53 -1.22 -2.36
CA LEU A 16 0.18 -0.11 -3.01
C LEU A 16 1.54 -0.54 -3.56
N HIS A 17 2.33 -1.33 -2.82
CA HIS A 17 3.61 -1.87 -3.31
C HIS A 17 3.41 -2.69 -4.59
N TRP A 18 2.40 -3.56 -4.60
CA TRP A 18 2.08 -4.37 -5.77
C TRP A 18 1.58 -3.56 -6.96
N SER A 19 0.85 -2.47 -6.73
CA SER A 19 0.43 -1.57 -7.80
C SER A 19 1.61 -0.84 -8.46
N ALA A 20 2.62 -0.44 -7.66
CA ALA A 20 3.84 0.19 -8.17
C ALA A 20 4.67 -0.81 -9.01
N VAL A 21 4.85 -2.04 -8.54
CA VAL A 21 5.59 -3.09 -9.26
C VAL A 21 4.95 -3.43 -10.61
N ARG A 22 3.61 -3.43 -10.67
CA ARG A 22 2.87 -3.76 -11.90
C ARG A 22 2.65 -2.56 -12.82
N GLY A 23 3.07 -1.35 -12.43
CA GLY A 23 2.79 -0.11 -13.17
C GLY A 23 1.30 0.24 -13.21
N ALA A 24 0.51 -0.25 -12.26
CA ALA A 24 -0.93 -0.07 -12.21
C ALA A 24 -1.28 1.27 -11.55
N VAL A 25 -1.01 2.38 -12.26
CA VAL A 25 -1.17 3.75 -11.75
C VAL A 25 -2.59 4.02 -11.25
N GLN A 26 -3.61 3.57 -11.99
CA GLN A 26 -5.02 3.75 -11.60
C GLN A 26 -5.37 3.02 -10.29
N VAL A 27 -4.78 1.84 -10.06
CA VAL A 27 -4.97 1.10 -8.80
C VAL A 27 -4.26 1.82 -7.66
N ALA A 28 -3.06 2.36 -7.92
CA ALA A 28 -2.33 3.17 -6.95
C ALA A 28 -3.11 4.45 -6.57
N GLU A 29 -3.72 5.15 -7.54
CA GLU A 29 -4.53 6.35 -7.28
C GLU A 29 -5.77 6.05 -6.44
N ILE A 30 -6.50 4.97 -6.74
CA ILE A 30 -7.66 4.55 -5.95
C ILE A 30 -7.24 4.21 -4.52
N LEU A 31 -6.14 3.49 -4.34
CA LEU A 31 -5.60 3.16 -3.02
C LEU A 31 -5.16 4.41 -2.24
N LEU A 32 -4.59 5.40 -2.92
CA LEU A 32 -4.23 6.69 -2.32
C LEU A 32 -5.46 7.51 -1.92
N GLN A 33 -6.54 7.47 -2.71
CA GLN A 33 -7.80 8.15 -2.41
C GLN A 33 -8.55 7.52 -1.23
N GLU A 34 -8.44 6.21 -1.05
CA GLU A 34 -9.05 5.47 0.06
C GLU A 34 -8.38 5.72 1.43
N GLY A 35 -7.39 6.61 1.51
CA GLY A 35 -6.74 6.96 2.78
C GLY A 35 -5.82 5.86 3.31
N VAL A 36 -5.24 5.03 2.42
CA VAL A 36 -4.11 4.16 2.75
C VAL A 36 -3.09 4.99 3.52
N LEU A 37 -2.66 4.48 4.68
CA LEU A 37 -1.59 5.09 5.45
C LEU A 37 -0.35 5.00 4.57
N VAL A 38 -0.05 6.05 3.81
CA VAL A 38 1.13 6.17 2.95
C VAL A 38 2.42 5.94 3.77
N ASN A 39 2.34 6.13 5.10
CA ASN A 39 3.38 5.81 6.08
C ASN A 39 3.59 4.31 6.37
N ALA A 40 2.78 3.40 5.84
CA ALA A 40 3.02 1.95 6.00
C ALA A 40 4.27 1.45 5.25
N ALA A 41 4.83 2.31 4.36
CA ALA A 41 6.02 2.04 3.56
C ALA A 41 7.31 1.93 4.39
N ASP A 42 7.47 2.64 5.50
CA ASP A 42 8.78 2.70 6.17
C ASP A 42 8.79 2.12 7.58
N LEU A 43 8.26 0.90 7.73
CA LEU A 43 8.67 0.04 8.86
C LEU A 43 10.12 -0.49 8.69
N ASN A 44 10.90 0.13 7.80
CA ASN A 44 12.36 0.20 7.90
C ASN A 44 12.70 1.50 8.61
N GLY A 45 12.78 1.43 9.94
CA GLY A 45 13.07 2.58 10.79
C GLY A 45 14.41 3.23 10.49
N TYR A 46 14.37 4.41 9.89
CA TYR A 46 15.39 5.42 10.12
C TYR A 46 14.71 6.63 10.77
N GLN A 47 14.78 6.68 12.11
CA GLN A 47 14.73 7.93 12.87
C GLN A 47 16.00 8.74 12.63
#